data_AF-A0A2C6DQU3-F1
#
_entry.id   AF-A0A2C6DQU3-F1
#
_cell.length_a   1.000
_cell.length_b   1.000
_cell.length_c   1.000
_cell.angle_alpha   90.00
_cell.angle_beta   90.00
_cell.angle_gamma   90.00
#
_symmetry.space_group_name_H-M   'P 1'
#
loop_
_entity.id
_entity.type
_entity.pdbx_description
1 polymer ?
#
loop_
_entity_poly.entity_id
_entity_poly.type
_entity_poly.pdbx_seq_one_letter_code
_entity_poly.pdbx_strand_id
1 'polypeptide(L)' 'MDKFVGYNDVCQMIGRAMLNLIQYEQAVSPESVILMLESYIQVEPDRMTRDACLLAIDALKGNL' A
#
# COMPACT_ATOMS: atom_id res chain seq x y z
N MET A 1 24.00 -2.30 -2.29
CA MET A 1 23.13 -3.50 -2.39
C MET A 1 21.74 -2.94 -2.61
N ASP A 2 21.23 -3.03 -3.83
CA ASP A 2 19.91 -2.47 -4.15
C ASP A 2 18.87 -3.22 -3.33
N LYS A 3 18.15 -2.49 -2.47
CA LYS A 3 17.16 -3.06 -1.57
C LYS A 3 15.90 -3.35 -2.38
N PHE A 4 15.60 -4.62 -2.60
CA PHE A 4 14.41 -5.07 -3.32
C PHE A 4 13.18 -5.04 -2.42
N VAL A 5 12.02 -4.68 -2.98
CA VAL A 5 10.73 -4.81 -2.29
C VAL A 5 10.40 -6.29 -2.19
N GLY A 6 10.23 -6.78 -0.96
CA GLY A 6 9.82 -8.16 -0.69
C GLY A 6 8.34 -8.28 -0.37
N TYR A 7 7.85 -9.52 -0.32
CA TYR A 7 6.47 -9.84 0.06
C TYR A 7 6.04 -9.16 1.38
N ASN A 8 6.92 -9.13 2.38
CA ASN A 8 6.62 -8.51 3.66
C ASN A 8 6.40 -6.99 3.55
N ASP A 9 7.14 -6.30 2.68
CA ASP A 9 6.96 -4.86 2.48
C ASP A 9 5.58 -4.56 1.87
N VAL A 10 5.15 -5.38 0.91
CA VAL A 10 3.81 -5.30 0.31
C VAL A 10 2.72 -5.52 1.35
N CYS A 11 2.81 -6.60 2.15
CA CYS A 11 1.85 -6.88 3.22
C CYS A 11 1.79 -5.75 4.25
N GLN A 12 2.93 -5.15 4.58
CA GLN A 12 2.98 -4.02 5.51
C GLN A 12 2.26 -2.79 4.97
N MET A 13 2.39 -2.47 3.68
CA MET A 13 1.67 -1.34 3.10
C MET A 13 0.16 -1.56 3.09
N ILE A 14 -0.29 -2.76 2.69
CA ILE A 14 -1.71 -3.13 2.74
C ILE A 14 -2.24 -3.03 4.18
N GLY A 15 -1.54 -3.62 5.14
CA GLY A 15 -1.94 -3.59 6.55
C GLY A 15 -2.02 -2.18 7.12
N ARG A 16 -1.06 -1.30 6.79
CA ARG A 16 -1.07 0.11 7.20
C ARG A 16 -2.28 0.84 6.64
N ALA A 17 -2.56 0.68 5.35
CA ALA A 17 -3.71 1.29 4.70
C ALA A 17 -5.03 0.80 5.34
N MET A 18 -5.18 -0.51 5.57
CA MET A 18 -6.35 -1.07 6.25
C MET A 18 -6.53 -0.53 7.67
N LEU A 19 -5.45 -0.45 8.45
CA LEU A 19 -5.50 0.11 9.81
C LEU A 19 -5.91 1.57 9.82
N ASN A 20 -5.46 2.36 8.84
CA ASN A 20 -5.88 3.75 8.71
C ASN A 20 -7.39 3.87 8.45
N LEU A 21 -7.91 3.08 7.51
CA LEU A 21 -9.34 3.02 7.22
C LEU A 21 -10.15 2.63 8.47
N ILE A 22 -9.71 1.60 9.21
CA ILE A 22 -10.36 1.17 10.46
C ILE A 22 -10.35 2.28 11.51
N GLN A 23 -9.20 2.95 11.69
CA GLN A 23 -9.04 4.02 12.68
C GLN A 23 -10.01 5.20 12.44
N TYR A 24 -10.31 5.48 11.18
CA TYR A 24 -11.25 6.55 10.79
C TYR A 24 -12.66 6.04 10.49
N GLU A 25 -12.99 4.81 10.93
CA GLU A 25 -14.32 4.19 10.79
C GLU A 25 -14.79 4.10 9.31
N GLN A 26 -13.85 3.98 8.38
CA GLN A 26 -14.11 3.83 6.95
C GLN A 26 -14.22 2.35 6.56
N ALA A 27 -15.01 2.06 5.52
CA ALA A 27 -15.15 0.70 5.00
C ALA A 27 -13.83 0.18 4.42
N VAL A 28 -13.46 -1.05 4.80
CA VAL A 28 -12.30 -1.74 4.27
C VAL A 28 -12.70 -2.60 3.08
N SER A 29 -12.31 -2.19 1.89
CA SER A 29 -12.45 -2.94 0.63
C SER A 29 -11.16 -2.82 -0.17
N PRO A 30 -10.93 -3.69 -1.18
CA PRO A 30 -9.78 -3.54 -2.08
C PRO A 30 -9.67 -2.13 -2.67
N GLU A 31 -10.78 -1.53 -3.08
CA GLU A 31 -10.83 -0.19 -3.67
C GLU A 31 -10.45 0.89 -2.67
N SER A 32 -10.96 0.84 -1.43
CA SER A 32 -10.61 1.84 -0.42
C SER A 32 -9.16 1.73 0.04
N VAL A 33 -8.61 0.51 0.09
CA VAL A 33 -7.20 0.27 0.36
C VAL A 33 -6.31 0.82 -0.78
N ILE A 34 -6.69 0.59 -2.05
CA ILE A 34 -6.00 1.16 -3.20
C ILE A 34 -5.97 2.69 -3.14
N LEU A 35 -7.11 3.34 -2.89
CA LEU A 35 -7.18 4.80 -2.78
C LEU A 35 -6.31 5.36 -1.64
N MET A 36 -6.24 4.64 -0.51
CA MET A 36 -5.38 5.02 0.61
C MET A 36 -3.89 4.90 0.23
N LEU A 37 -3.50 3.82 -0.45
CA LEU A 37 -2.13 3.62 -0.94
C LEU A 37 -1.73 4.67 -1.99
N GLU A 38 -2.62 5.01 -2.92
CA GLU A 38 -2.41 6.09 -3.90
C GLU A 38 -2.20 7.45 -3.21
N SER A 39 -2.95 7.71 -2.14
CA SER A 39 -2.80 8.92 -1.32
C SER A 39 -1.46 8.95 -0.57
N TYR A 40 -1.00 7.82 -0.04
CA TYR A 40 0.32 7.71 0.59
C TYR A 40 1.46 7.98 -0.39
N ILE A 41 1.38 7.46 -1.62
CA ILE A 41 2.41 7.66 -2.65
C ILE A 41 2.63 9.15 -2.95
N GLN A 42 1.58 9.99 -2.91
CA GLN A 42 1.68 11.41 -3.22
C GLN A 42 2.56 12.20 -2.23
N VAL A 43 2.68 11.72 -1.00
CA VAL A 43 3.41 12.41 0.08
C VAL A 43 4.63 11.64 0.57
N GLU A 44 4.86 10.42 0.08
CA GLU A 44 5.97 9.56 0.50
C GLU A 44 7.28 9.89 -0.23
N PRO A 45 8.30 10.44 0.46
CA PRO A 45 9.59 10.75 -0.15
C PRO A 45 10.44 9.51 -0.44
N ASP A 46 10.30 8.44 0.35
CA ASP A 46 11.12 7.24 0.20
C ASP A 46 10.70 6.42 -1.02
N ARG A 47 11.64 6.26 -1.97
CA ARG A 47 11.39 5.53 -3.22
C ARG A 47 10.99 4.08 -2.95
N MET A 48 11.65 3.41 -2.01
CA MET A 48 11.37 1.99 -1.75
C MET A 48 9.95 1.81 -1.19
N THR A 49 9.51 2.71 -0.33
CA THR A 49 8.15 2.72 0.22
C THR A 49 7.11 2.99 -0.87
N ARG A 50 7.37 3.93 -1.79
CA ARG A 50 6.51 4.13 -2.97
C ARG A 50 6.42 2.88 -3.84
N ASP A 51 7.55 2.24 -4.12
CA ASP A 51 7.59 1.01 -4.92
C ASP A 51 6.81 -0.13 -4.23
N ALA A 52 6.86 -0.22 -2.90
CA ALA A 52 6.07 -1.17 -2.12
C ALA A 52 4.56 -0.87 -2.18
N CYS A 53 4.15 0.40 -2.12
CA CYS A 53 2.76 0.80 -2.30
C CYS A 53 2.24 0.47 -3.71
N LEU A 54 3.05 0.71 -4.75
CA LEU A 54 2.68 0.37 -6.13
C LEU A 54 2.47 -1.13 -6.32
N LEU A 55 3.39 -1.96 -5.80
CA LEU A 55 3.25 -3.41 -5.85
C LEU A 55 2.04 -3.92 -5.03
N ALA A 56 1.74 -3.27 -3.90
CA ALA A 56 0.52 -3.56 -3.14
C ALA A 56 -0.76 -3.23 -3.94
N ILE A 57 -0.77 -2.13 -4.68
CA ILE A 57 -1.89 -1.77 -5.56
C ILE A 57 -2.05 -2.82 -6.67
N ASP A 58 -0.96 -3.25 -7.30
CA ASP A 58 -1.00 -4.27 -8.35
C ASP A 58 -1.49 -5.62 -7.82
N ALA A 59 -1.07 -6.01 -6.61
CA ALA A 59 -1.57 -7.21 -5.93
C ALA A 59 -3.09 -7.17 -5.73
N LEU A 60 -3.62 -6.04 -5.24
CA LEU A 60 -5.05 -5.87 -4.97
C LEU A 60 -5.89 -5.79 -6.25
N LYS A 61 -5.29 -5.35 -7.36
CA LYS A 61 -5.92 -5.38 -8.69
C LYS A 61 -5.87 -6.76 -9.34
N GLY A 62 -5.09 -7.71 -8.79
CA GLY A 62 -4.90 -9.04 -9.35
C GLY A 62 -3.92 -9.08 -10.53
N ASN A 63 -2.97 -8.15 -10.58
CA ASN A 63 -2.00 -7.99 -11.68
C ASN A 63 -0.62 -8.61 -11.42
N LEU A 64 -0.47 -9.41 -10.35
CA LEU A 64 0.79 -10.09 -9.99
C LEU A 64 0.92 -11.47 -10.63
#